data_AF-A0A6A5Y252-F1
#
_entry.id   AF-A0A6A5Y252-F1
#
_cell.length_a   1.000
_cell.length_b   1.000
_cell.length_c   1.000
_cell.angle_alpha   90.00
_cell.angle_beta   90.00
_cell.angle_gamma   90.00
#
_symmetry.space_group_name_H-M   'P 1'
#
loop_
_entity.id
_entity.type
_entity.pdbx_description
1 polymer ?
#
loop_
_entity_poly.entity_id
_entity_poly.type
_entity_poly.pdbx_seq_one_letter_code
_entity_poly.pdbx_strand_id
1 'polypeptide(L)'
;MKGKWAFIAIAALNILVTHVAGRPHDQKDVGKPESQPTATIATIGNVSNANVNYYDLDHNNGIPEAEKTHNALQPRASPKSFNPCGADNFISNPYKSWSAQPNIRAYGWVYDDLNHLHDTEWVTRANTPAYLRALNSGIRFHTEHDLEWQLVGSFFNWVDDELSHKSWQHPDPSVGGTVGFCDYFVLQWERDAIILNGRYHTARTPFQLIADHYPHTHAFSDEMVGLYASMNNMKSRVFAAVPAQIYDGDDINRWIATNKREALRRARQAIGLARYLQETSDIFATQALRIRGIIDEIDRDLGNHRKLGTWRPWQYQGLSTLFDEYMDTVWRGSSEALSQFTRDVYRNLKARSCSSEKRREYLLTNAQNELLFCRAVAALWTQYSHFHGTQPRPW
;
A
#
# COMPACT_ATOMS: atom_id res chain seq x y z
N MET A 1 11.47 -50.02 9.29
CA MET A 1 10.15 -49.71 9.87
C MET A 1 9.38 -48.92 8.82
N LYS A 2 8.26 -49.46 8.33
CA LYS A 2 7.45 -48.90 7.24
C LYS A 2 6.35 -48.04 7.85
N GLY A 3 6.34 -46.73 7.59
CA GLY A 3 5.27 -45.82 7.97
C GLY A 3 4.49 -45.37 6.73
N LYS A 4 3.28 -45.89 6.56
CA LYS A 4 2.30 -45.46 5.55
C LYS A 4 1.63 -44.17 6.03
N TRP A 5 1.58 -43.13 5.20
CA TRP A 5 0.64 -42.02 5.37
C TRP A 5 -0.36 -42.05 4.23
N ALA A 6 -1.65 -42.09 4.61
CA ALA A 6 -2.79 -42.21 3.74
C ALA A 6 -3.21 -40.83 3.20
N PHE A 7 -3.51 -40.77 1.90
CA PHE A 7 -4.18 -39.65 1.24
C PHE A 7 -5.67 -39.68 1.59
N ILE A 8 -6.20 -38.53 2.03
CA ILE A 8 -7.64 -38.28 2.12
C ILE A 8 -8.04 -37.44 0.91
N ALA A 9 -8.84 -38.04 0.02
CA ALA A 9 -9.52 -37.35 -1.07
C ALA A 9 -10.85 -36.78 -0.54
N ILE A 10 -11.09 -35.48 -0.75
CA ILE A 10 -12.39 -34.85 -0.50
C ILE A 10 -13.13 -34.75 -1.84
N ALA A 11 -14.26 -35.44 -1.92
CA ALA A 11 -15.13 -35.50 -3.08
C ALA A 11 -15.93 -34.19 -3.25
N ALA A 12 -16.03 -33.74 -4.50
CA ALA A 12 -16.87 -32.64 -4.95
C ALA A 12 -18.36 -33.05 -4.92
N LEU A 13 -19.21 -32.18 -4.37
CA LEU A 13 -20.67 -32.34 -4.44
C LEU A 13 -21.22 -31.32 -5.46
N ASN A 14 -21.62 -31.83 -6.63
CA ASN A 14 -22.40 -31.11 -7.63
C ASN A 14 -23.86 -31.01 -7.17
N ILE A 15 -24.40 -29.80 -7.06
CA ILE A 15 -25.85 -29.59 -6.92
C ILE A 15 -26.42 -29.22 -8.29
N LEU A 16 -27.26 -30.13 -8.78
CA LEU A 16 -28.16 -30.00 -9.92
C LEU A 16 -29.20 -28.92 -9.65
N VAL A 17 -29.35 -27.92 -10.54
CA VAL A 17 -30.56 -27.09 -10.61
C VAL A 17 -31.35 -27.52 -11.84
N THR A 18 -32.46 -28.20 -11.59
CA THR A 18 -33.44 -28.60 -12.60
C THR A 18 -34.25 -27.40 -13.10
N HIS A 19 -34.33 -27.28 -14.43
CA HIS A 19 -35.26 -26.43 -15.15
C HIS A 19 -36.72 -26.85 -14.89
N VAL A 20 -37.62 -25.88 -14.74
CA VAL A 20 -39.06 -26.06 -15.00
C VAL A 20 -39.49 -25.01 -16.01
N ALA A 21 -39.98 -25.47 -17.15
CA ALA A 21 -40.61 -24.69 -18.21
C ALA A 21 -42.14 -24.75 -18.04
N GLY A 22 -42.83 -23.64 -18.35
CA GLY A 22 -44.30 -23.61 -18.35
C GLY A 22 -44.92 -22.25 -18.75
N ARG A 23 -44.74 -21.86 -20.02
CA ARG A 23 -45.70 -21.38 -21.06
C ARG A 23 -47.00 -20.56 -20.73
N PRO A 24 -47.63 -19.89 -21.73
CA PRO A 24 -47.85 -18.44 -21.74
C PRO A 24 -49.35 -18.02 -21.72
N HIS A 25 -49.61 -16.72 -21.69
CA HIS A 25 -50.88 -16.16 -22.17
C HIS A 25 -50.68 -14.83 -22.92
N ASP A 26 -51.26 -14.79 -24.12
CA ASP A 26 -51.40 -13.66 -25.03
C ASP A 26 -52.44 -12.63 -24.55
N GLN A 27 -52.23 -11.34 -24.83
CA GLN A 27 -52.96 -10.55 -25.85
C GLN A 27 -52.82 -9.02 -25.66
N LYS A 28 -52.38 -8.35 -26.75
CA LYS A 28 -52.95 -7.16 -27.47
C LYS A 28 -53.51 -5.97 -26.66
N ASP A 29 -53.44 -4.71 -27.07
CA ASP A 29 -52.85 -3.93 -28.18
C ASP A 29 -53.16 -2.43 -27.85
N VAL A 30 -52.57 -1.52 -28.62
CA VAL A 30 -53.01 -0.12 -28.92
C VAL A 30 -52.53 1.03 -28.02
N GLY A 31 -51.75 1.94 -28.62
CA GLY A 31 -51.64 3.34 -28.18
C GLY A 31 -50.32 4.05 -28.51
N LYS A 32 -50.16 4.53 -29.76
CA LYS A 32 -49.25 5.65 -30.14
C LYS A 32 -50.13 6.90 -30.35
N PRO A 33 -49.61 8.14 -30.50
CA PRO A 33 -48.22 8.63 -30.36
C PRO A 33 -48.12 9.94 -29.54
N GLU A 34 -46.93 10.33 -29.08
CA GLU A 34 -46.64 11.77 -28.91
C GLU A 34 -45.16 12.11 -29.08
N SER A 35 -44.95 13.33 -29.53
CA SER A 35 -43.82 13.93 -30.21
C SER A 35 -42.58 14.23 -29.35
N GLN A 36 -41.45 14.38 -30.06
CA GLN A 36 -40.13 14.81 -29.57
C GLN A 36 -40.16 16.09 -28.70
N PRO A 37 -39.08 16.32 -27.93
CA PRO A 37 -38.11 17.29 -28.43
C PRO A 37 -36.66 16.78 -28.40
N THR A 38 -35.99 17.09 -29.49
CA THR A 38 -34.55 17.11 -29.72
C THR A 38 -33.87 17.98 -28.66
N ALA A 39 -33.11 17.38 -27.75
CA ALA A 39 -32.19 18.10 -26.88
C ALA A 39 -30.85 18.26 -27.61
N THR A 40 -30.62 19.47 -28.09
CA THR A 40 -29.35 19.99 -28.59
C THR A 40 -28.26 19.73 -27.56
N ILE A 41 -27.21 18.99 -27.95
CA ILE A 41 -25.98 18.86 -27.18
C ILE A 41 -25.35 20.25 -27.13
N ALA A 42 -25.49 20.93 -25.99
CA ALA A 42 -24.73 22.11 -25.69
C ALA A 42 -23.26 21.69 -25.56
N THR A 43 -22.45 22.16 -26.51
CA THR A 43 -21.00 22.19 -26.43
C THR A 43 -20.60 22.84 -25.11
N ILE A 44 -20.26 22.05 -24.10
CA ILE A 44 -19.62 22.57 -22.89
C ILE A 44 -18.25 23.08 -23.33
N GLY A 45 -18.11 24.39 -23.22
CA GLY A 45 -16.95 25.14 -23.64
C GLY A 45 -15.67 24.62 -23.01
N ASN A 46 -14.59 24.83 -23.77
CA ASN A 46 -13.21 24.74 -23.37
C ASN A 46 -13.02 25.12 -21.89
N VAL A 47 -12.84 24.11 -21.04
CA VAL A 47 -12.16 24.32 -19.76
C VAL A 47 -10.71 24.55 -20.14
N SER A 48 -10.38 25.83 -20.33
CA SER A 48 -9.02 26.31 -20.47
C SER A 48 -8.16 25.71 -19.36
N ASN A 49 -7.03 25.13 -19.75
CA ASN A 49 -5.92 24.70 -18.92
C ASN A 49 -5.70 25.62 -17.71
N ALA A 50 -6.34 25.31 -16.59
CA ALA A 50 -5.94 25.85 -15.31
C ALA A 50 -4.67 25.10 -14.93
N ASN A 51 -3.53 25.73 -15.17
CA ASN A 51 -2.26 25.39 -14.54
C ASN A 51 -2.45 25.56 -13.03
N VAL A 52 -2.97 24.54 -12.37
CA VAL A 52 -3.08 24.55 -10.92
C VAL A 52 -1.83 23.91 -10.33
N ASN A 53 -0.82 24.75 -10.12
CA ASN A 53 0.27 24.44 -9.20
C ASN A 53 -0.30 24.45 -7.77
N TYR A 54 -0.81 23.31 -7.30
CA TYR A 54 -1.25 23.16 -5.90
C TYR A 54 -0.05 22.81 -5.03
N TYR A 55 0.44 23.80 -4.30
CA TYR A 55 1.31 23.62 -3.14
C TYR A 55 0.51 23.03 -1.97
N ASP A 56 1.21 22.18 -1.21
CA ASP A 56 0.83 21.60 0.09
C ASP A 56 0.12 22.63 0.98
N LEU A 57 -1.16 22.38 1.27
CA LEU A 57 -1.94 23.14 2.25
C LEU A 57 -2.41 22.17 3.34
N ASP A 58 -1.45 21.74 4.17
CA ASP A 58 -1.70 21.26 5.53
C ASP A 58 -1.10 22.29 6.48
N HIS A 59 -1.94 23.16 7.03
CA HIS A 59 -1.62 23.97 8.20
C HIS A 59 -2.75 23.82 9.23
N ASN A 60 -2.36 23.27 10.38
CA ASN A 60 -2.88 23.49 11.73
C ASN A 60 -4.39 23.34 11.97
N ASN A 61 -4.76 22.20 12.56
CA ASN A 61 -5.68 22.17 13.70
C ASN A 61 -5.38 20.93 14.56
N GLY A 62 -4.93 21.18 15.80
CA GLY A 62 -4.40 20.22 16.80
C GLY A 62 -4.77 18.75 16.61
N ILE A 63 -3.76 17.94 16.28
CA ILE A 63 -3.94 16.51 16.08
C ILE A 63 -3.46 15.72 17.33
N PRO A 64 -4.21 14.69 17.76
CA PRO A 64 -3.81 13.80 18.85
C PRO A 64 -2.50 13.06 18.59
N GLU A 65 -1.87 12.58 19.66
CA GLU A 65 -0.56 11.91 19.74
C GLU A 65 -0.31 10.75 18.74
N ALA A 66 -1.37 10.21 18.12
CA ALA A 66 -1.30 9.30 16.97
C ALA A 66 -0.69 9.94 15.68
N GLU A 67 -0.42 11.25 15.69
CA GLU A 67 0.34 11.97 14.67
C GLU A 67 1.85 12.05 14.95
N LYS A 68 2.37 11.52 16.05
CA LYS A 68 3.85 11.39 16.17
C LYS A 68 4.43 10.40 15.15
N THR A 69 3.64 9.44 14.66
CA THR A 69 3.98 8.65 13.45
C THR A 69 3.94 9.47 12.15
N HIS A 70 3.39 10.68 12.15
CA HIS A 70 3.41 11.60 11.01
C HIS A 70 4.80 12.22 10.80
N ASN A 71 5.69 12.18 11.80
CA ASN A 71 7.10 12.54 11.59
C ASN A 71 7.89 11.47 10.80
N ALA A 72 7.32 10.28 10.57
CA ALA A 72 7.81 9.36 9.54
C ALA A 72 7.29 9.70 8.13
N LEU A 73 6.31 10.62 8.04
CA LEU A 73 5.74 11.13 6.80
C LEU A 73 6.31 12.53 6.55
N GLN A 74 7.57 12.58 6.14
CA GLN A 74 8.11 13.84 5.62
C GLN A 74 7.24 14.32 4.44
N PRO A 75 6.87 15.61 4.40
CA PRO A 75 6.17 16.20 3.26
C PRO A 75 6.86 15.80 1.97
N ARG A 76 6.12 15.53 0.89
CA ARG A 76 6.69 14.91 -0.33
C ARG A 76 7.67 15.81 -1.08
N ALA A 77 7.66 17.12 -0.77
CA ALA A 77 8.65 18.09 -1.22
C ALA A 77 9.94 18.08 -0.38
N SER A 78 9.95 17.38 0.76
CA SER A 78 11.11 17.20 1.62
C SER A 78 11.89 15.94 1.21
N PRO A 79 13.22 15.98 1.35
CA PRO A 79 14.07 14.79 1.34
C PRO A 79 13.44 13.68 2.16
N LYS A 80 13.27 12.46 1.62
CA LYS A 80 12.90 11.30 2.44
C LYS A 80 14.16 10.81 3.17
N SER A 81 14.18 10.85 4.49
CA SER A 81 15.29 10.33 5.30
C SER A 81 15.30 8.81 5.23
N PHE A 82 16.48 8.28 4.95
CA PHE A 82 16.78 6.87 4.85
C PHE A 82 17.92 6.58 5.80
N ASN A 83 17.61 5.93 6.92
CA ASN A 83 18.59 5.69 7.99
C ASN A 83 18.76 4.18 8.23
N PRO A 84 19.30 3.42 7.27
CA PRO A 84 19.61 2.01 7.49
C PRO A 84 20.64 1.94 8.61
N CYS A 85 20.41 1.05 9.59
CA CYS A 85 21.30 0.91 10.74
C CYS A 85 21.56 2.23 11.50
N GLY A 86 20.62 3.17 11.46
CA GLY A 86 20.74 4.46 12.15
C GLY A 86 21.71 5.47 11.53
N ALA A 87 22.20 5.25 10.30
CA ALA A 87 23.12 6.19 9.65
C ALA A 87 22.39 7.44 9.10
N ASP A 88 22.82 8.64 9.50
CA ASP A 88 22.07 9.90 9.35
C ASP A 88 22.16 10.61 7.98
N ASN A 89 22.77 10.00 6.94
CA ASN A 89 23.31 10.76 5.81
C ASN A 89 22.83 10.37 4.40
N PHE A 90 21.57 9.96 4.18
CA PHE A 90 21.21 9.42 2.87
C PHE A 90 20.02 10.08 2.15
N ILE A 91 20.40 10.66 0.99
CA ILE A 91 19.64 10.96 -0.23
C ILE A 91 18.40 11.82 -0.03
N SER A 92 18.65 13.13 -0.07
CA SER A 92 17.67 14.12 -0.47
C SER A 92 17.46 14.08 -1.98
N ASN A 93 16.72 13.09 -2.50
CA ASN A 93 16.17 13.26 -3.84
C ASN A 93 14.85 14.03 -3.71
N PRO A 94 14.73 15.26 -4.24
CA PRO A 94 13.46 15.97 -4.23
C PRO A 94 12.51 15.25 -5.19
N TYR A 95 11.57 14.50 -4.63
CA TYR A 95 10.46 13.93 -5.38
C TYR A 95 9.54 15.08 -5.78
N LYS A 96 9.68 15.61 -7.00
CA LYS A 96 8.75 16.66 -7.46
C LYS A 96 7.32 16.14 -7.44
N SER A 97 6.40 16.95 -6.92
CA SER A 97 4.97 16.68 -7.02
C SER A 97 4.57 16.59 -8.50
N TRP A 98 3.73 15.61 -8.77
CA TRP A 98 3.54 14.93 -10.06
C TRP A 98 2.37 15.46 -10.86
N SER A 99 1.92 16.68 -10.58
CA SER A 99 0.62 17.22 -11.01
C SER A 99 0.43 17.41 -12.52
N ALA A 100 1.29 16.85 -13.39
CA ALA A 100 1.37 17.24 -14.80
C ALA A 100 1.35 16.10 -15.85
N GLN A 101 1.24 14.81 -15.52
CA GLN A 101 1.20 13.77 -16.58
C GLN A 101 -0.22 13.30 -16.93
N PRO A 102 -0.61 13.28 -18.22
CA PRO A 102 -1.87 12.67 -18.66
C PRO A 102 -1.81 11.14 -18.59
N ASN A 103 -2.96 10.49 -18.34
CA ASN A 103 -3.19 9.03 -18.42
C ASN A 103 -2.59 8.14 -17.33
N ILE A 104 -2.21 8.69 -16.19
CA ILE A 104 -1.54 7.91 -15.15
C ILE A 104 -2.51 7.01 -14.38
N ARG A 105 -2.01 5.87 -13.91
CA ARG A 105 -2.76 4.99 -13.00
C ARG A 105 -3.07 5.76 -11.72
N ALA A 106 -4.31 5.72 -11.27
CA ALA A 106 -4.75 6.37 -10.04
C ALA A 106 -5.75 5.48 -9.33
N TYR A 107 -5.58 5.28 -8.03
CA TYR A 107 -6.30 4.28 -7.25
C TYR A 107 -6.94 4.89 -6.02
N GLY A 108 -8.24 4.67 -5.88
CA GLY A 108 -8.99 5.21 -4.76
C GLY A 108 -10.49 5.12 -4.95
N TRP A 109 -11.21 5.37 -3.86
CA TRP A 109 -12.67 5.47 -3.91
C TRP A 109 -13.10 6.79 -4.54
N VAL A 110 -14.22 6.77 -5.27
CA VAL A 110 -14.86 8.02 -5.71
C VAL A 110 -15.42 8.81 -4.52
N TYR A 111 -15.92 8.09 -3.52
CA TYR A 111 -16.46 8.68 -2.29
C TYR A 111 -15.88 8.00 -1.03
N ASP A 112 -15.53 8.83 -0.03
CA ASP A 112 -15.12 8.40 1.32
C ASP A 112 -16.04 9.00 2.42
N ASP A 113 -17.06 9.76 2.03
CA ASP A 113 -18.00 10.32 3.00
C ASP A 113 -19.05 9.31 3.45
N LEU A 114 -19.63 9.60 4.61
CA LEU A 114 -20.49 8.69 5.35
C LEU A 114 -21.82 8.39 4.67
N ASN A 115 -22.26 9.22 3.73
CA ASN A 115 -23.50 9.00 2.98
C ASN A 115 -23.28 8.05 1.80
N HIS A 116 -22.05 7.96 1.31
CA HIS A 116 -21.69 7.17 0.14
C HIS A 116 -20.77 5.97 0.44
N LEU A 117 -20.64 5.55 1.72
CA LEU A 117 -19.84 4.38 2.08
C LEU A 117 -20.34 3.05 1.48
N HIS A 118 -21.57 3.02 0.99
CA HIS A 118 -22.13 1.88 0.25
C HIS A 118 -21.78 1.89 -1.23
N ASP A 119 -21.30 3.03 -1.76
CA ASP A 119 -20.82 3.13 -3.13
C ASP A 119 -19.56 2.28 -3.28
N THR A 120 -19.42 1.60 -4.42
CA THR A 120 -18.26 0.73 -4.71
C THR A 120 -17.44 1.25 -5.88
N GLU A 121 -17.78 2.44 -6.38
CA GLU A 121 -17.10 3.04 -7.50
C GLU A 121 -15.63 3.33 -7.17
N TRP A 122 -14.78 2.84 -8.07
CA TRP A 122 -13.34 2.79 -7.92
C TRP A 122 -12.66 3.51 -9.07
N VAL A 123 -11.68 4.33 -8.72
CA VAL A 123 -10.79 4.98 -9.66
C VAL A 123 -9.64 4.04 -9.98
N THR A 124 -9.35 3.85 -11.26
CA THR A 124 -8.16 3.09 -11.74
C THR A 124 -7.20 3.95 -12.56
N ARG A 125 -7.63 5.13 -13.01
CA ARG A 125 -6.85 6.02 -13.87
C ARG A 125 -7.28 7.48 -13.71
N ALA A 126 -6.30 8.38 -13.77
CA ALA A 126 -6.49 9.81 -13.82
C ALA A 126 -7.29 10.23 -15.06
N ASN A 127 -7.96 11.39 -14.97
CA ASN A 127 -8.78 11.99 -16.04
C ASN A 127 -9.95 11.14 -16.55
N THR A 128 -10.29 10.04 -15.86
CA THR A 128 -11.53 9.30 -16.11
C THR A 128 -12.72 10.01 -15.44
N PRO A 129 -13.97 9.76 -15.87
CA PRO A 129 -15.15 10.30 -15.19
C PRO A 129 -15.19 9.99 -13.69
N ALA A 130 -14.75 8.79 -13.29
CA ALA A 130 -14.66 8.40 -11.88
C ALA A 130 -13.63 9.24 -11.12
N TYR A 131 -12.44 9.46 -11.69
CA TYR A 131 -11.42 10.33 -11.11
C TYR A 131 -11.93 11.77 -10.92
N LEU A 132 -12.58 12.34 -11.95
CA LEU A 132 -13.13 13.70 -11.87
C LEU A 132 -14.23 13.81 -10.80
N ARG A 133 -15.09 12.78 -10.66
CA ARG A 133 -16.06 12.71 -9.56
C ARG A 133 -15.38 12.63 -8.19
N ALA A 134 -14.30 11.87 -8.07
CA ALA A 134 -13.55 11.76 -6.84
C ALA A 134 -13.00 13.14 -6.42
N LEU A 135 -12.36 13.86 -7.36
CA LEU A 135 -11.88 15.22 -7.12
C LEU A 135 -13.01 16.17 -6.71
N ASN A 136 -14.15 16.14 -7.42
CA ASN A 136 -15.32 16.96 -7.09
C ASN A 136 -15.94 16.61 -5.73
N SER A 137 -15.69 15.40 -5.23
CA SER A 137 -16.12 14.93 -3.91
C SER A 137 -15.09 15.24 -2.81
N GLY A 138 -14.03 15.99 -3.13
CA GLY A 138 -12.98 16.37 -2.20
C GLY A 138 -11.91 15.31 -1.95
N ILE A 139 -11.92 14.21 -2.71
CA ILE A 139 -10.87 13.18 -2.64
C ILE A 139 -9.57 13.74 -3.21
N ARG A 140 -8.50 13.63 -2.43
CA ARG A 140 -7.15 14.04 -2.83
C ARG A 140 -6.31 12.81 -3.19
N PHE A 141 -5.63 12.86 -4.32
CA PHE A 141 -4.67 11.84 -4.73
C PHE A 141 -3.26 12.37 -4.54
N HIS A 142 -2.38 11.52 -4.03
CA HIS A 142 -0.96 11.81 -3.90
C HIS A 142 -0.14 10.86 -4.76
N THR A 143 1.04 11.31 -5.16
CA THR A 143 1.97 10.55 -5.99
C THR A 143 2.73 9.51 -5.21
N GLU A 144 2.44 8.25 -5.45
CA GLU A 144 2.85 7.15 -4.62
C GLU A 144 3.82 6.20 -5.31
N HIS A 145 4.68 5.60 -4.50
CA HIS A 145 5.53 4.47 -4.86
C HIS A 145 4.91 3.21 -4.31
N ASP A 146 4.77 2.16 -5.09
CA ASP A 146 4.16 0.92 -4.59
C ASP A 146 5.00 0.25 -3.49
N LEU A 147 6.27 -0.01 -3.79
CA LEU A 147 7.28 -0.35 -2.79
C LEU A 147 7.63 0.92 -2.03
N GLU A 148 7.43 0.95 -0.72
CA GLU A 148 7.78 2.10 0.10
C GLU A 148 9.29 2.20 0.35
N TRP A 149 9.85 3.40 0.23
CA TRP A 149 11.28 3.63 0.45
C TRP A 149 11.74 3.24 1.86
N GLN A 150 10.89 3.45 2.88
CA GLN A 150 11.20 3.00 4.25
C GLN A 150 11.41 1.47 4.35
N LEU A 151 10.77 0.67 3.49
CA LEU A 151 10.95 -0.79 3.52
C LEU A 151 12.37 -1.17 3.10
N VAL A 152 12.96 -0.44 2.14
CA VAL A 152 14.35 -0.65 1.71
C VAL A 152 15.32 -0.32 2.85
N GLY A 153 15.00 0.67 3.69
CA GLY A 153 15.85 1.03 4.84
C GLY A 153 15.71 0.02 5.98
N SER A 154 14.47 -0.34 6.31
CA SER A 154 14.13 -1.33 7.34
C SER A 154 14.68 -2.72 7.04
N PHE A 155 14.93 -3.05 5.77
CA PHE A 155 15.62 -4.29 5.39
C PHE A 155 16.96 -4.46 6.13
N PHE A 156 17.81 -3.43 6.17
CA PHE A 156 19.13 -3.55 6.80
C PHE A 156 19.05 -3.71 8.33
N ASN A 157 18.05 -3.10 8.96
CA ASN A 157 17.78 -3.32 10.38
C ASN A 157 17.30 -4.76 10.62
N TRP A 158 16.43 -5.28 9.74
CA TRP A 158 15.98 -6.66 9.80
C TRP A 158 17.12 -7.67 9.61
N VAL A 159 18.08 -7.37 8.73
CA VAL A 159 19.28 -8.22 8.56
C VAL A 159 20.15 -8.22 9.82
N ASP A 160 20.25 -7.12 10.55
CA ASP A 160 20.97 -7.07 11.83
C ASP A 160 20.34 -7.98 12.88
N ASP A 161 19.01 -7.96 12.98
CA ASP A 161 18.27 -8.87 13.85
C ASP A 161 18.49 -10.33 13.44
N GLU A 162 18.36 -10.65 12.15
CA GLU A 162 18.46 -12.02 11.64
C GLU A 162 19.87 -12.59 11.75
N LEU A 163 20.88 -11.74 11.57
CA LEU A 163 22.29 -12.10 11.71
C LEU A 163 22.87 -11.73 13.08
N SER A 164 22.05 -11.48 14.09
CA SER A 164 22.48 -11.10 15.44
C SER A 164 23.40 -12.13 16.13
N HIS A 165 23.35 -13.38 15.69
CA HIS A 165 24.22 -14.47 16.14
C HIS A 165 25.59 -14.50 15.44
N LYS A 166 25.79 -13.67 14.42
CA LYS A 166 27.02 -13.54 13.64
C LYS A 166 27.74 -12.26 14.05
N SER A 167 29.06 -12.33 14.06
CA SER A 167 29.93 -11.18 14.31
C SER A 167 31.01 -11.12 13.25
N TRP A 168 31.39 -9.91 12.85
CA TRP A 168 32.44 -9.68 11.86
C TRP A 168 33.64 -9.07 12.54
N GLN A 169 34.82 -9.44 12.08
CA GLN A 169 36.04 -8.75 12.47
C GLN A 169 35.94 -7.27 12.07
N HIS A 170 36.35 -6.37 12.96
CA HIS A 170 36.30 -4.93 12.67
C HIS A 170 37.01 -4.62 11.33
N PRO A 171 36.38 -3.88 10.40
CA PRO A 171 36.96 -3.56 9.09
C PRO A 171 38.35 -2.92 9.16
N ASP A 172 38.54 -1.99 10.09
CA ASP A 172 39.85 -1.43 10.41
C ASP A 172 40.62 -2.39 11.34
N PRO A 173 41.74 -2.99 10.89
CA PRO A 173 42.53 -3.89 11.73
C PRO A 173 43.17 -3.20 12.94
N SER A 174 43.34 -1.87 12.92
CA SER A 174 43.96 -1.13 14.02
C SER A 174 43.06 -0.98 15.24
N VAL A 175 41.74 -1.01 15.04
CA VAL A 175 40.75 -0.99 16.13
C VAL A 175 40.65 -2.35 16.82
N GLY A 176 40.82 -3.45 16.06
CA GLY A 176 40.69 -4.81 16.57
C GLY A 176 39.24 -5.19 16.94
N GLY A 177 39.04 -6.41 17.42
CA GLY A 177 37.73 -6.89 17.90
C GLY A 177 36.73 -7.27 16.80
N THR A 178 35.48 -7.47 17.22
CA THR A 178 34.35 -7.84 16.36
C THR A 178 33.17 -6.90 16.55
N VAL A 179 32.35 -6.77 15.52
CA VAL A 179 31.17 -5.90 15.46
C VAL A 179 29.95 -6.67 14.95
N GLY A 180 28.75 -6.16 15.25
CA GLY A 180 27.47 -6.65 14.68
C GLY A 180 27.31 -6.30 13.20
N PHE A 181 26.19 -6.71 12.59
CA PHE A 181 25.97 -6.48 11.17
C PHE A 181 25.84 -4.99 10.86
N CYS A 182 25.04 -4.26 11.63
CA CYS A 182 24.79 -2.85 11.36
C CYS A 182 26.06 -2.00 11.45
N ASP A 183 26.88 -2.20 12.48
CA ASP A 183 28.20 -1.56 12.59
C ASP A 183 29.11 -1.93 11.41
N TYR A 184 29.17 -3.23 11.06
CA TYR A 184 29.96 -3.70 9.93
C TYR A 184 29.51 -3.08 8.61
N PHE A 185 28.20 -3.02 8.39
CA PHE A 185 27.54 -2.43 7.24
C PHE A 185 27.86 -0.95 7.13
N VAL A 186 27.60 -0.14 8.16
CA VAL A 186 27.87 1.30 8.16
C VAL A 186 29.34 1.57 7.86
N LEU A 187 30.25 0.88 8.54
CA LEU A 187 31.70 1.05 8.35
C LEU A 187 32.16 0.76 6.91
N GLN A 188 31.49 -0.16 6.20
CA GLN A 188 31.86 -0.60 4.85
C GLN A 188 31.10 0.14 3.74
N TRP A 189 29.81 0.45 3.94
CA TRP A 189 28.92 1.04 2.93
C TRP A 189 28.90 2.57 2.98
N GLU A 190 29.18 3.18 4.14
CA GLU A 190 29.41 4.63 4.23
C GLU A 190 30.85 4.94 3.79
N ARG A 191 30.99 5.21 2.49
CA ARG A 191 32.28 5.33 1.80
C ARG A 191 32.19 6.26 0.59
N ASP A 192 33.36 6.55 0.03
CA ASP A 192 33.49 7.25 -1.24
C ASP A 192 32.82 6.48 -2.40
N ALA A 193 32.43 7.25 -3.41
CA ALA A 193 31.78 6.75 -4.60
C ALA A 193 32.64 5.70 -5.35
N ILE A 194 31.99 4.63 -5.81
CA ILE A 194 32.61 3.51 -6.52
C ILE A 194 32.03 3.36 -7.93
N ILE A 195 32.80 2.73 -8.83
CA ILE A 195 32.31 2.28 -10.13
C ILE A 195 31.94 0.81 -10.02
N LEU A 196 30.64 0.51 -9.93
CA LEU A 196 30.15 -0.85 -9.72
C LEU A 196 30.35 -1.72 -10.97
N ASN A 197 31.11 -2.81 -10.84
CA ASN A 197 31.37 -3.83 -11.87
C ASN A 197 31.79 -3.29 -13.26
N GLY A 198 32.33 -2.07 -13.34
CA GLY A 198 32.62 -1.41 -14.63
C GLY A 198 31.39 -1.10 -15.50
N ARG A 199 30.18 -1.41 -15.02
CA ARG A 199 28.90 -1.20 -15.73
C ARG A 199 28.46 0.26 -15.71
N TYR A 200 28.79 0.96 -14.62
CA TYR A 200 28.44 2.36 -14.43
C TYR A 200 29.62 3.25 -14.83
N HIS A 201 29.39 4.26 -15.67
CA HIS A 201 30.45 5.17 -16.11
C HIS A 201 30.74 6.30 -15.11
N THR A 202 29.89 6.46 -14.11
CA THR A 202 30.01 7.50 -13.09
C THR A 202 30.08 6.86 -11.72
N ALA A 203 31.05 7.27 -10.92
CA ALA A 203 31.16 6.81 -9.55
C ALA A 203 29.92 7.23 -8.73
N ARG A 204 29.41 6.31 -7.92
CA ARG A 204 28.26 6.50 -7.03
C ARG A 204 28.52 5.82 -5.69
N THR A 205 28.01 6.37 -4.60
CA THR A 205 28.00 5.63 -3.33
C THR A 205 27.03 4.44 -3.44
N PRO A 206 27.20 3.38 -2.62
CA PRO A 206 26.26 2.26 -2.57
C PRO A 206 24.79 2.70 -2.48
N PHE A 207 24.50 3.71 -1.67
CA PHE A 207 23.13 4.21 -1.51
C PHE A 207 22.63 5.00 -2.71
N GLN A 208 23.50 5.79 -3.36
CA GLN A 208 23.11 6.47 -4.60
C GLN A 208 22.76 5.45 -5.68
N LEU A 209 23.49 4.33 -5.75
CA LEU A 209 23.15 3.22 -6.65
C LEU A 209 21.76 2.66 -6.35
N ILE A 210 21.41 2.41 -5.09
CA ILE A 210 20.06 1.94 -4.72
C ILE A 210 18.99 2.98 -5.11
N ALA A 211 19.21 4.26 -4.81
CA ALA A 211 18.25 5.31 -5.11
C ALA A 211 18.07 5.56 -6.62
N ASP A 212 19.14 5.45 -7.41
CA ASP A 212 19.09 5.53 -8.88
C ASP A 212 18.25 4.38 -9.49
N HIS A 213 18.01 3.31 -8.74
CA HIS A 213 17.16 2.18 -9.11
C HIS A 213 15.76 2.23 -8.47
N TYR A 214 15.42 3.31 -7.78
CA TYR A 214 14.09 3.52 -7.22
C TYR A 214 13.27 4.44 -8.13
N PRO A 215 11.93 4.31 -8.24
CA PRO A 215 11.18 5.15 -9.17
C PRO A 215 11.26 6.63 -8.82
N HIS A 216 11.49 7.48 -9.83
CA HIS A 216 11.52 8.93 -9.69
C HIS A 216 11.11 9.62 -11.01
N THR A 217 11.08 10.96 -11.03
CA THR A 217 10.60 11.73 -12.18
C THR A 217 11.42 11.60 -13.47
N HIS A 218 12.60 10.97 -13.40
CA HIS A 218 13.52 10.82 -14.53
C HIS A 218 13.86 9.36 -14.85
N ALA A 219 13.45 8.41 -14.00
CA ALA A 219 13.63 6.98 -14.22
C ALA A 219 12.45 6.22 -13.63
N PHE A 220 11.89 5.29 -14.41
CA PHE A 220 10.77 4.44 -13.98
C PHE A 220 9.53 5.25 -13.55
N SER A 221 9.32 6.41 -14.17
CA SER A 221 8.21 7.32 -13.82
C SER A 221 6.84 6.72 -14.11
N ASP A 222 6.76 5.74 -15.01
CA ASP A 222 5.58 4.97 -15.36
C ASP A 222 5.15 3.97 -14.26
N GLU A 223 6.04 3.70 -13.31
CA GLU A 223 5.76 2.90 -12.11
C GLU A 223 5.21 3.74 -10.94
N MET A 224 5.15 5.06 -11.10
CA MET A 224 4.54 5.95 -10.11
C MET A 224 3.03 6.01 -10.33
N VAL A 225 2.26 6.04 -9.23
CA VAL A 225 0.78 6.00 -9.28
C VAL A 225 0.17 7.14 -8.46
N GLY A 226 -1.09 7.48 -8.73
CA GLY A 226 -1.87 8.34 -7.84
C GLY A 226 -2.57 7.47 -6.81
N LEU A 227 -2.39 7.70 -5.52
CA LEU A 227 -3.11 7.00 -4.47
C LEU A 227 -3.95 7.97 -3.66
N TYR A 228 -5.20 7.58 -3.37
CA TYR A 228 -6.05 8.33 -2.45
C TYR A 228 -5.32 8.56 -1.10
N ALA A 229 -5.21 9.83 -0.69
CA ALA A 229 -4.46 10.27 0.49
C ALA A 229 -4.76 9.47 1.77
N SER A 230 -6.02 9.21 2.09
CA SER A 230 -6.36 8.45 3.30
C SER A 230 -6.00 6.97 3.20
N MET A 231 -6.07 6.37 2.00
CA MET A 231 -5.53 5.03 1.79
C MET A 231 -4.01 5.01 1.88
N ASN A 232 -3.33 6.08 1.45
CA ASN A 232 -1.89 6.16 1.63
C ASN A 232 -1.48 6.19 3.11
N ASN A 233 -2.23 6.92 3.93
CA ASN A 233 -2.01 6.92 5.38
C ASN A 233 -2.22 5.53 5.99
N MET A 234 -3.19 4.76 5.47
CA MET A 234 -3.38 3.36 5.85
C MET A 234 -2.17 2.51 5.43
N LYS A 235 -1.65 2.72 4.21
CA LYS A 235 -0.52 1.97 3.64
C LYS A 235 0.74 2.10 4.50
N SER A 236 1.08 3.32 4.89
CA SER A 236 2.19 3.58 5.80
C SER A 236 2.07 2.79 7.11
N ARG A 237 0.86 2.74 7.71
CA ARG A 237 0.62 1.95 8.93
C ARG A 237 0.74 0.45 8.69
N VAL A 238 0.21 -0.04 7.58
CA VAL A 238 0.26 -1.47 7.22
C VAL A 238 1.68 -1.98 7.03
N PHE A 239 2.56 -1.17 6.43
CA PHE A 239 3.97 -1.53 6.24
C PHE A 239 4.83 -1.25 7.47
N ALA A 240 4.46 -0.29 8.32
CA ALA A 240 5.11 -0.10 9.62
C ALA A 240 4.74 -1.18 10.65
N ALA A 241 3.57 -1.79 10.49
CA ALA A 241 3.02 -2.76 11.42
C ALA A 241 3.43 -4.20 11.09
N VAL A 242 4.65 -4.50 10.67
CA VAL A 242 5.07 -5.90 10.47
C VAL A 242 6.01 -6.31 11.61
N PRO A 243 5.68 -7.34 12.42
CA PRO A 243 4.46 -8.18 12.45
C PRO A 243 3.31 -7.63 13.35
N ALA A 244 3.24 -6.33 13.56
CA ALA A 244 2.25 -5.67 14.42
C ALA A 244 0.83 -5.50 13.83
N GLN A 245 -0.06 -4.94 14.66
CA GLN A 245 -1.43 -4.56 14.30
C GLN A 245 -1.47 -3.13 13.73
N ILE A 246 -2.33 -2.88 12.72
CA ILE A 246 -2.51 -1.51 12.14
C ILE A 246 -3.00 -0.52 13.21
N TYR A 247 -3.92 -0.99 14.06
CA TYR A 247 -4.48 -0.29 15.19
C TYR A 247 -4.72 -1.26 16.33
N ASP A 248 -4.68 -0.77 17.56
CA ASP A 248 -4.99 -1.56 18.74
C ASP A 248 -6.48 -1.96 18.80
N GLY A 249 -6.76 -3.17 19.25
CA GLY A 249 -8.13 -3.68 19.42
C GLY A 249 -9.00 -2.80 20.33
N ASP A 250 -8.43 -2.21 21.38
CA ASP A 250 -9.11 -1.29 22.28
C ASP A 250 -9.45 0.03 21.60
N ASP A 251 -8.56 0.53 20.72
CA ASP A 251 -8.82 1.72 19.92
C ASP A 251 -9.97 1.47 18.92
N ILE A 252 -9.97 0.30 18.26
CA ILE A 252 -11.07 -0.10 17.38
C ILE A 252 -12.40 -0.16 18.15
N ASN A 253 -12.39 -0.81 19.32
CA ASN A 253 -13.55 -0.91 20.18
C ASN A 253 -14.07 0.46 20.63
N ARG A 254 -13.16 1.35 21.01
CA ARG A 254 -13.46 2.73 21.41
C ARG A 254 -14.09 3.50 20.25
N TRP A 255 -13.50 3.45 19.05
CA TRP A 255 -14.07 4.09 17.87
C TRP A 255 -15.45 3.56 17.52
N ILE A 256 -15.68 2.25 17.61
CA ILE A 256 -17.00 1.70 17.31
C ILE A 256 -18.04 2.20 18.32
N ALA A 257 -17.65 2.37 19.59
CA ALA A 257 -18.54 2.90 20.62
C ALA A 257 -18.83 4.41 20.44
N THR A 258 -17.82 5.22 20.10
CA THR A 258 -17.93 6.69 20.08
C THR A 258 -18.16 7.27 18.69
N ASN A 259 -17.68 6.62 17.65
CA ASN A 259 -17.72 7.07 16.26
C ASN A 259 -17.70 5.89 15.25
N LYS A 260 -18.74 5.04 15.29
CA LYS A 260 -18.89 3.86 14.40
C LYS A 260 -18.75 4.17 12.90
N ARG A 261 -19.04 5.41 12.51
CA ARG A 261 -18.94 5.87 11.12
C ARG A 261 -17.48 6.04 10.68
N GLU A 262 -16.64 6.62 11.53
CA GLU A 262 -15.19 6.68 11.31
C GLU A 262 -14.56 5.29 11.27
N ALA A 263 -14.99 4.38 12.16
CA ALA A 263 -14.53 2.99 12.11
C ALA A 263 -14.85 2.33 10.76
N LEU A 264 -16.06 2.53 10.24
CA LEU A 264 -16.46 2.01 8.93
C LEU A 264 -15.63 2.62 7.79
N ARG A 265 -15.36 3.93 7.84
CA ARG A 265 -14.51 4.64 6.86
C ARG A 265 -13.09 4.08 6.83
N ARG A 266 -12.48 3.81 7.99
CA ARG A 266 -11.14 3.19 8.07
C ARG A 266 -11.12 1.77 7.51
N ALA A 267 -12.15 0.97 7.78
CA ALA A 267 -12.25 -0.36 7.19
C ALA A 267 -12.40 -0.31 5.66
N ARG A 268 -13.10 0.69 5.13
CA ARG A 268 -13.18 0.97 3.68
C ARG A 268 -11.82 1.37 3.09
N GLN A 269 -11.03 2.18 3.80
CA GLN A 269 -9.66 2.51 3.38
C GLN A 269 -8.76 1.28 3.36
N ALA A 270 -8.87 0.39 4.35
CA ALA A 270 -8.13 -0.87 4.37
C ALA A 270 -8.52 -1.80 3.22
N ILE A 271 -9.81 -1.89 2.86
CA ILE A 271 -10.25 -2.65 1.67
C ILE A 271 -9.76 -2.01 0.39
N GLY A 272 -9.84 -0.68 0.27
CA GLY A 272 -9.30 0.05 -0.86
C GLY A 272 -7.80 -0.20 -1.01
N LEU A 273 -7.06 -0.21 0.10
CA LEU A 273 -5.64 -0.54 0.10
C LEU A 273 -5.37 -1.99 -0.34
N ALA A 274 -6.13 -2.96 0.17
CA ALA A 274 -6.00 -4.36 -0.28
C ALA A 274 -6.26 -4.50 -1.79
N ARG A 275 -7.29 -3.82 -2.30
CA ARG A 275 -7.59 -3.77 -3.74
C ARG A 275 -6.47 -3.12 -4.54
N TYR A 276 -5.94 -1.98 -4.08
CA TYR A 276 -4.82 -1.30 -4.71
C TYR A 276 -3.59 -2.21 -4.78
N LEU A 277 -3.17 -2.82 -3.68
CA LEU A 277 -2.01 -3.72 -3.64
C LEU A 277 -2.18 -4.93 -4.57
N GLN A 278 -3.41 -5.42 -4.75
CA GLN A 278 -3.70 -6.48 -5.71
C GLN A 278 -3.56 -5.96 -7.16
N GLU A 279 -4.19 -4.82 -7.48
CA GLU A 279 -4.19 -4.21 -8.82
C GLU A 279 -2.83 -3.68 -9.26
N THR A 280 -1.88 -3.50 -8.33
CA THR A 280 -0.53 -3.00 -8.62
C THR A 280 0.59 -3.94 -8.19
N SER A 281 0.25 -5.20 -7.93
CA SER A 281 1.21 -6.25 -7.56
C SER A 281 2.35 -6.41 -8.58
N ASP A 282 2.10 -6.16 -9.86
CA ASP A 282 3.09 -6.15 -10.95
C ASP A 282 4.16 -5.06 -10.78
N ILE A 283 3.71 -3.84 -10.44
CA ILE A 283 4.59 -2.70 -10.19
C ILE A 283 5.42 -2.96 -8.93
N PHE A 284 4.78 -3.39 -7.85
CA PHE A 284 5.47 -3.73 -6.60
C PHE A 284 6.56 -4.78 -6.82
N ALA A 285 6.23 -5.87 -7.53
CA ALA A 285 7.19 -6.92 -7.87
C ALA A 285 8.38 -6.38 -8.67
N THR A 286 8.10 -5.59 -9.71
CA THR A 286 9.15 -4.99 -10.56
C THR A 286 10.11 -4.13 -9.74
N GLN A 287 9.58 -3.29 -8.84
CA GLN A 287 10.37 -2.46 -7.94
C GLN A 287 11.22 -3.30 -6.98
N ALA A 288 10.62 -4.30 -6.33
CA ALA A 288 11.31 -5.18 -5.41
C ALA A 288 12.45 -5.96 -6.09
N LEU A 289 12.20 -6.55 -7.26
CA LEU A 289 13.20 -7.28 -8.04
C LEU A 289 14.37 -6.39 -8.46
N ARG A 290 14.09 -5.15 -8.87
CA ARG A 290 15.14 -4.19 -9.27
C ARG A 290 15.99 -3.76 -8.09
N ILE A 291 15.38 -3.46 -6.94
CA ILE A 291 16.11 -3.11 -5.71
C ILE A 291 16.94 -4.29 -5.21
N ARG A 292 16.37 -5.50 -5.19
CA ARG A 292 17.11 -6.73 -4.90
C ARG A 292 18.34 -6.90 -5.79
N GLY A 293 18.18 -6.66 -7.10
CA GLY A 293 19.26 -6.78 -8.07
C GLY A 293 20.43 -5.85 -7.77
N ILE A 294 20.16 -4.56 -7.54
CA ILE A 294 21.24 -3.60 -7.23
C ILE A 294 21.89 -3.88 -5.86
N ILE A 295 21.12 -4.35 -4.87
CA ILE A 295 21.66 -4.80 -3.58
C ILE A 295 22.63 -6.00 -3.78
N ASP A 296 22.28 -6.98 -4.62
CA ASP A 296 23.16 -8.11 -4.93
C ASP A 296 24.44 -7.67 -5.63
N GLU A 297 24.32 -6.78 -6.62
CA GLU A 297 25.47 -6.27 -7.37
C GLU A 297 26.45 -5.55 -6.43
N ILE A 298 25.95 -4.71 -5.51
CA ILE A 298 26.77 -4.06 -4.49
C ILE A 298 27.39 -5.10 -3.56
N ASP A 299 26.60 -6.02 -2.99
CA ASP A 299 27.07 -7.03 -2.04
C ASP A 299 28.21 -7.90 -2.61
N ARG A 300 28.16 -8.22 -3.91
CA ARG A 300 29.20 -8.99 -4.59
C ARG A 300 30.46 -8.17 -4.90
N ASP A 301 30.28 -6.95 -5.38
CA ASP A 301 31.41 -6.18 -5.92
C ASP A 301 32.11 -5.31 -4.87
N LEU A 302 31.44 -4.95 -3.76
CA LEU A 302 31.99 -4.02 -2.78
C LEU A 302 33.34 -4.49 -2.19
N GLY A 303 33.59 -5.80 -2.15
CA GLY A 303 34.88 -6.37 -1.72
C GLY A 303 36.06 -6.02 -2.63
N ASN A 304 35.81 -5.74 -3.91
CA ASN A 304 36.82 -5.30 -4.88
C ASN A 304 37.19 -3.82 -4.71
N HIS A 305 36.32 -3.05 -4.07
CA HIS A 305 36.56 -1.65 -3.75
C HIS A 305 37.05 -1.57 -2.32
N ARG A 306 38.35 -1.67 -2.03
CA ARG A 306 38.80 -1.52 -0.64
C ARG A 306 38.64 -0.07 -0.16
N LYS A 307 38.18 0.11 1.09
CA LYS A 307 38.29 1.41 1.76
C LYS A 307 39.79 1.70 1.97
N LEU A 308 40.18 2.98 1.99
CA LEU A 308 41.57 3.42 1.97
C LEU A 308 42.50 2.61 2.91
N GLY A 309 43.70 2.28 2.45
CA GLY A 309 44.75 1.66 3.27
C GLY A 309 44.57 0.15 3.52
N THR A 310 44.67 -0.26 4.78
CA THR A 310 44.70 -1.68 5.22
C THR A 310 43.33 -2.22 5.63
N TRP A 311 42.25 -1.50 5.34
CA TRP A 311 40.90 -1.92 5.68
C TRP A 311 40.56 -3.27 5.03
N ARG A 312 39.96 -4.15 5.82
CA ARG A 312 39.48 -5.46 5.36
C ARG A 312 38.35 -5.24 4.35
N PRO A 313 38.35 -5.96 3.21
CA PRO A 313 37.30 -5.82 2.22
C PRO A 313 35.94 -6.27 2.78
N TRP A 314 34.87 -5.74 2.18
CA TRP A 314 33.53 -6.27 2.37
C TRP A 314 33.50 -7.76 2.03
N GLN A 315 32.84 -8.52 2.89
CA GLN A 315 32.55 -9.93 2.67
C GLN A 315 31.13 -10.05 2.12
N TYR A 316 30.92 -10.86 1.08
CA TYR A 316 29.59 -11.16 0.56
C TYR A 316 28.68 -11.69 1.68
N GLN A 317 27.49 -11.12 1.81
CA GLN A 317 26.51 -11.52 2.85
C GLN A 317 25.30 -12.28 2.29
N GLY A 318 25.11 -12.34 0.97
CA GLY A 318 23.91 -12.93 0.40
C GLY A 318 22.68 -12.03 0.55
N LEU A 319 22.88 -10.70 0.50
CA LEU A 319 21.83 -9.72 0.79
C LEU A 319 20.61 -9.85 -0.12
N SER A 320 20.75 -10.36 -1.34
CA SER A 320 19.62 -10.59 -2.24
C SER A 320 18.66 -11.68 -1.75
N THR A 321 19.19 -12.77 -1.19
CA THR A 321 18.37 -13.84 -0.61
C THR A 321 17.68 -13.35 0.66
N LEU A 322 18.42 -12.65 1.52
CA LEU A 322 17.86 -12.01 2.72
C LEU A 322 16.79 -10.98 2.36
N PHE A 323 16.95 -10.24 1.25
CA PHE A 323 15.95 -9.28 0.79
C PHE A 323 14.65 -9.97 0.35
N ASP A 324 14.74 -11.10 -0.37
CA ASP A 324 13.56 -11.89 -0.73
C ASP A 324 12.81 -12.39 0.53
N GLU A 325 13.53 -12.89 1.53
CA GLU A 325 12.97 -13.36 2.81
C GLU A 325 12.32 -12.23 3.63
N TYR A 326 12.98 -11.08 3.67
CA TYR A 326 12.46 -9.87 4.30
C TYR A 326 11.17 -9.42 3.63
N MET A 327 11.17 -9.28 2.30
CA MET A 327 9.98 -8.86 1.56
C MET A 327 8.83 -9.86 1.72
N ASP A 328 9.11 -11.16 1.80
CA ASP A 328 8.09 -12.19 2.05
C ASP A 328 7.45 -11.99 3.43
N THR A 329 8.28 -11.67 4.43
CA THR A 329 7.83 -11.38 5.79
C THR A 329 6.99 -10.11 5.85
N VAL A 330 7.44 -9.03 5.19
CA VAL A 330 6.69 -7.77 5.07
C VAL A 330 5.33 -8.00 4.41
N TRP A 331 5.30 -8.64 3.25
CA TRP A 331 4.08 -8.80 2.49
C TRP A 331 3.06 -9.71 3.19
N ARG A 332 3.53 -10.81 3.78
CA ARG A 332 2.69 -11.70 4.59
C ARG A 332 2.12 -10.95 5.80
N GLY A 333 2.98 -10.27 6.57
CA GLY A 333 2.57 -9.53 7.77
C GLY A 333 1.58 -8.41 7.44
N SER A 334 1.86 -7.62 6.40
CA SER A 334 0.97 -6.55 5.94
C SER A 334 -0.39 -7.08 5.44
N SER A 335 -0.40 -8.19 4.70
CA SER A 335 -1.64 -8.84 4.23
C SER A 335 -2.48 -9.39 5.39
N GLU A 336 -1.82 -9.98 6.39
CA GLU A 336 -2.46 -10.49 7.60
C GLU A 336 -3.02 -9.36 8.45
N ALA A 337 -2.23 -8.31 8.71
CA ALA A 337 -2.64 -7.13 9.48
C ALA A 337 -3.84 -6.42 8.86
N LEU A 338 -3.85 -6.23 7.52
CA LEU A 338 -5.00 -5.72 6.77
C LEU A 338 -6.23 -6.62 6.93
N SER A 339 -6.03 -7.92 6.74
CA SER A 339 -7.11 -8.90 6.81
C SER A 339 -7.73 -8.97 8.20
N GLN A 340 -6.90 -8.94 9.25
CA GLN A 340 -7.34 -8.95 10.63
C GLN A 340 -8.08 -7.67 10.99
N PHE A 341 -7.50 -6.50 10.71
CA PHE A 341 -8.12 -5.20 10.99
C PHE A 341 -9.52 -5.08 10.39
N THR A 342 -9.67 -5.34 9.08
CA THR A 342 -10.97 -5.20 8.40
C THR A 342 -12.00 -6.16 8.97
N ARG A 343 -11.60 -7.41 9.25
CA ARG A 343 -12.47 -8.42 9.84
C ARG A 343 -12.93 -8.05 11.25
N ASP A 344 -12.04 -7.51 12.07
CA ASP A 344 -12.35 -7.14 13.45
C ASP A 344 -13.26 -5.92 13.51
N VAL A 345 -13.02 -4.90 12.68
CA VAL A 345 -13.94 -3.75 12.55
C VAL A 345 -15.31 -4.22 12.08
N TYR A 346 -15.39 -5.03 11.02
CA TYR A 346 -16.67 -5.53 10.52
C TYR A 346 -17.43 -6.32 11.58
N ARG A 347 -16.79 -7.30 12.23
CA ARG A 347 -17.43 -8.15 13.25
C ARG A 347 -18.01 -7.30 14.38
N ASN A 348 -17.25 -6.33 14.87
CA ASN A 348 -17.70 -5.45 15.94
C ASN A 348 -18.83 -4.51 15.51
N LEU A 349 -18.75 -3.89 14.32
CA LEU A 349 -19.82 -3.07 13.76
C LEU A 349 -21.11 -3.88 13.57
N LYS A 350 -20.99 -5.09 13.02
CA LYS A 350 -22.12 -6.00 12.84
C LYS A 350 -22.76 -6.37 14.17
N ALA A 351 -21.96 -6.79 15.15
CA ALA A 351 -22.47 -7.23 16.44
C ALA A 351 -23.13 -6.09 17.23
N ARG A 352 -22.51 -4.90 17.27
CA ARG A 352 -22.93 -3.80 18.15
C ARG A 352 -23.95 -2.85 17.52
N SER A 353 -23.84 -2.61 16.22
CA SER A 353 -24.66 -1.60 15.53
C SER A 353 -25.63 -2.20 14.53
N CYS A 354 -25.41 -3.42 14.06
CA CYS A 354 -26.20 -3.99 12.96
C CYS A 354 -26.68 -5.43 13.22
N SER A 355 -26.85 -5.79 14.50
CA SER A 355 -27.48 -7.05 14.88
C SER A 355 -28.93 -7.09 14.40
N SER A 356 -29.51 -8.28 14.31
CA SER A 356 -30.93 -8.44 13.93
C SER A 356 -31.87 -7.66 14.87
N GLU A 357 -31.53 -7.62 16.16
CA GLU A 357 -32.24 -6.85 17.17
C GLU A 357 -32.15 -5.34 16.92
N LYS A 358 -30.94 -4.81 16.71
CA LYS A 358 -30.75 -3.38 16.40
C LYS A 358 -31.42 -2.98 15.09
N ARG A 359 -31.35 -3.81 14.05
CA ARG A 359 -32.06 -3.56 12.79
C ARG A 359 -33.57 -3.50 12.99
N ARG A 360 -34.14 -4.38 13.83
CA ARG A 360 -35.57 -4.33 14.18
C ARG A 360 -35.92 -3.05 14.92
N GLU A 361 -35.12 -2.66 15.90
CA GLU A 361 -35.26 -1.38 16.61
C GLU A 361 -35.27 -0.19 15.64
N TYR A 362 -34.34 -0.15 14.68
CA TYR A 362 -34.26 0.93 13.68
C TYR A 362 -35.46 0.96 12.73
N LEU A 363 -36.02 -0.19 12.36
CA LEU A 363 -37.24 -0.26 11.56
C LEU A 363 -38.44 0.29 12.34
N LEU A 364 -38.58 -0.09 13.62
CA LEU A 364 -39.68 0.35 14.49
C LEU A 364 -39.62 1.86 14.79
N THR A 365 -38.41 2.41 14.87
CA THR A 365 -38.17 3.84 15.15
C THR A 365 -38.00 4.69 13.90
N ASN A 366 -38.14 4.11 12.70
CA ASN A 366 -37.89 4.75 11.40
C ASN A 366 -36.51 5.45 11.31
N ALA A 367 -35.48 4.85 11.92
CA ALA A 367 -34.12 5.36 11.92
C ALA A 367 -33.40 5.06 10.59
N GLN A 368 -33.83 5.73 9.51
CA GLN A 368 -33.35 5.47 8.13
C GLN A 368 -31.83 5.56 7.99
N ASN A 369 -31.20 6.52 8.66
CA ASN A 369 -29.74 6.70 8.65
C ASN A 369 -28.99 5.48 9.21
N GLU A 370 -29.56 4.80 10.20
CA GLU A 370 -28.97 3.60 10.80
C GLU A 370 -29.16 2.36 9.94
N LEU A 371 -30.29 2.27 9.25
CA LEU A 371 -30.51 1.23 8.24
C LEU A 371 -29.56 1.38 7.06
N LEU A 372 -29.32 2.61 6.58
CA LEU A 372 -28.32 2.91 5.55
C LEU A 372 -26.91 2.54 6.03
N PHE A 373 -26.55 2.90 7.26
CA PHE A 373 -25.28 2.49 7.87
C PHE A 373 -25.12 0.97 7.86
N CYS A 374 -26.14 0.22 8.27
CA CYS A 374 -26.08 -1.24 8.26
C CYS A 374 -26.08 -1.87 6.87
N ARG A 375 -26.56 -1.17 5.83
CA ARG A 375 -26.35 -1.58 4.44
C ARG A 375 -24.90 -1.37 4.02
N ALA A 376 -24.30 -0.23 4.38
CA ALA A 376 -22.89 0.02 4.12
C ALA A 376 -21.97 -1.00 4.81
N VAL A 377 -22.22 -1.36 6.07
CA VAL A 377 -21.49 -2.43 6.77
C VAL A 377 -21.57 -3.76 6.02
N ALA A 378 -22.76 -4.12 5.50
CA ALA A 378 -22.93 -5.36 4.74
C ALA A 378 -22.21 -5.31 3.38
N ALA A 379 -22.33 -4.20 2.65
CA ALA A 379 -21.63 -4.00 1.37
C ALA A 379 -20.11 -4.05 1.52
N LEU A 380 -19.59 -3.49 2.62
CA LEU A 380 -18.17 -3.53 2.96
C LEU A 380 -17.67 -4.97 3.13
N TRP A 381 -18.44 -5.83 3.79
CA TRP A 381 -18.09 -7.24 3.95
C TRP A 381 -18.05 -8.01 2.65
N THR A 382 -19.01 -7.78 1.77
CA THR A 382 -19.01 -8.40 0.44
C THR A 382 -17.74 -8.02 -0.32
N GLN A 383 -17.34 -6.75 -0.28
CA GLN A 383 -16.08 -6.31 -0.90
C GLN A 383 -14.87 -6.97 -0.24
N TYR A 384 -14.78 -6.94 1.10
CA TYR A 384 -13.70 -7.62 1.81
C TYR A 384 -13.59 -9.10 1.44
N SER A 385 -14.71 -9.81 1.32
CA SER A 385 -14.71 -11.23 0.94
C SER A 385 -14.17 -11.49 -0.48
N HIS A 386 -14.11 -10.46 -1.33
CA HIS A 386 -13.47 -10.55 -2.64
C HIS A 386 -11.94 -10.35 -2.57
N PHE A 387 -11.48 -9.54 -1.61
CA PHE A 387 -10.08 -9.11 -1.49
C PHE A 387 -9.29 -9.80 -0.36
N HIS A 388 -9.98 -10.55 0.52
CA HIS A 388 -9.33 -11.27 1.62
C HIS A 388 -8.61 -12.53 1.12
N GLY A 389 -7.46 -12.80 1.73
CA GLY A 389 -6.60 -13.94 1.43
C GLY A 389 -5.13 -13.56 1.48
N THR A 390 -4.26 -14.56 1.57
CA THR A 390 -2.84 -14.35 1.31
C THR A 390 -2.71 -13.98 -0.16
N GLN A 391 -2.44 -12.70 -0.44
CA GLN A 391 -2.08 -12.29 -1.78
C GLN A 391 -0.85 -13.12 -2.20
N PRO A 392 -0.87 -13.79 -3.35
CA PRO A 392 0.27 -14.58 -3.81
C PRO A 392 1.51 -13.68 -3.84
N ARG A 393 2.68 -14.28 -3.56
CA ARG A 393 3.97 -13.60 -3.60
C ARG A 393 4.10 -12.89 -4.96
N PRO A 394 4.25 -11.56 -4.99
CA PRO A 394 4.32 -10.83 -6.25
C PRO A 394 5.60 -11.10 -7.07
N TRP A 395 6.72 -11.50 -6.43
CA TRP A 395 8.06 -11.55 -7.03
C TRP A 395 8.73 -12.93 -7.04
#